data_AF-A0A5S9MK77-F1
#
_entry.id   AF-A0A5S9MK77-F1
#
_cell.length_a   1.000
_cell.length_b   1.000
_cell.length_c   1.000
_cell.angle_alpha   90.00
_cell.angle_beta   90.00
_cell.angle_gamma   90.00
#
_symmetry.space_group_name_H-M   'P 1'
#
loop_
_entity.id
_entity.type
_entity.pdbx_description
1 polymer ?
#
loop_
_entity_poly.entity_id
_entity_poly.type
_entity_poly.pdbx_seq_one_letter_code
_entity_poly.pdbx_strand_id
1 'polypeptide(L)'
;MRRVTESMHACLPKDYEKAIEVLRQTAPHFSGLSALVFPDYVETYGLAHWDISIKALEFFTPFSTSEFAVRPFLIQDQDKMLAQMLVWSQNQNEHIRRLASEGCRPRLPWGGLTVPALKKNPSVTLPILENLKSDPARYVQKKKSSEPPK
;
A
#
# COMPACT_ATOMS: atom_id res chain seq x y z
N MET A 1 -4.20 -14.73 3.91
CA MET A 1 -4.64 -13.82 2.83
C MET A 1 -4.42 -14.43 1.45
N ARG A 2 -3.18 -14.77 1.07
CA ARG A 2 -2.82 -15.27 -0.27
C ARG A 2 -3.72 -16.36 -0.87
N ARG A 3 -4.15 -17.35 -0.07
CA ARG A 3 -5.07 -18.40 -0.55
C ARG A 3 -6.43 -17.89 -1.05
N VAL A 4 -6.95 -16.81 -0.44
CA VAL A 4 -8.21 -16.17 -0.88
C VAL A 4 -7.97 -15.46 -2.21
N THR A 5 -6.87 -14.73 -2.33
CA THR A 5 -6.42 -14.06 -3.56
C THR A 5 -6.28 -15.03 -4.73
N GLU A 6 -5.65 -16.19 -4.51
CA GLU A 6 -5.50 -17.24 -5.53
C GLU A 6 -6.85 -17.81 -5.96
N SER A 7 -7.72 -18.12 -5.01
CA SER A 7 -9.08 -18.63 -5.28
C SER A 7 -9.91 -17.61 -6.06
N MET A 8 -9.79 -16.33 -5.70
CA MET A 8 -10.47 -15.24 -6.38
C MET A 8 -9.94 -15.06 -7.81
N HIS A 9 -8.62 -15.10 -8.01
CA HIS A 9 -8.00 -15.03 -9.33
C HIS A 9 -8.43 -16.17 -10.27
N ALA A 10 -8.70 -17.36 -9.73
CA ALA A 10 -9.22 -18.47 -10.53
C ALA A 10 -10.61 -18.18 -11.12
N CYS A 11 -11.43 -17.36 -10.43
CA CYS A 11 -12.81 -17.05 -10.82
C CYS A 11 -12.98 -15.67 -11.48
N LEU A 12 -11.98 -14.80 -11.43
CA LEU A 12 -11.99 -13.48 -12.05
C LEU A 12 -11.65 -13.53 -13.55
N PRO A 13 -11.96 -12.46 -14.31
CA PRO A 13 -11.44 -12.27 -15.66
C PRO A 13 -9.92 -12.48 -15.72
N LYS A 14 -9.42 -13.11 -16.79
CA LYS A 14 -7.98 -13.28 -17.02
C LYS A 14 -7.25 -11.99 -17.34
N ASP A 15 -7.98 -11.03 -17.90
CA ASP A 15 -7.50 -9.68 -18.10
C ASP A 15 -7.43 -8.93 -16.77
N TYR A 16 -6.25 -8.39 -16.45
CA TYR A 16 -5.98 -7.75 -15.16
C TYR A 16 -6.83 -6.49 -14.95
N GLU A 17 -7.01 -5.67 -15.98
CA GLU A 17 -7.80 -4.44 -15.87
C GLU A 17 -9.26 -4.76 -15.54
N LYS A 18 -9.86 -5.69 -16.28
CA LYS A 18 -11.23 -6.17 -16.02
C LYS A 18 -11.37 -6.81 -14.64
N ALA A 19 -10.36 -7.55 -14.19
CA ALA A 19 -10.37 -8.09 -12.82
C ALA A 19 -10.38 -6.96 -11.78
N ILE A 20 -9.57 -5.92 -11.95
CA ILE A 20 -9.56 -4.75 -11.06
C ILE A 20 -10.89 -4.00 -11.09
N GLU A 21 -11.54 -3.86 -12.25
CA GLU A 21 -12.88 -3.25 -12.33
C GLU A 21 -13.90 -3.98 -11.44
N VAL A 22 -13.96 -5.30 -11.52
CA VAL A 22 -14.84 -6.13 -10.66
C VAL A 22 -14.48 -5.95 -9.18
N LEU A 23 -13.20 -5.96 -8.85
CA LEU A 23 -12.74 -5.78 -7.47
C LEU A 23 -13.07 -4.39 -6.93
N ARG A 24 -12.99 -3.35 -7.75
CA ARG A 24 -13.36 -1.97 -7.37
C ARG A 24 -14.85 -1.81 -7.08
N GLN A 25 -15.70 -2.55 -7.77
CA GLN A 25 -17.14 -2.60 -7.47
C GLN A 25 -17.42 -3.35 -6.16
N THR A 26 -16.58 -4.32 -5.81
CA THR A 26 -16.78 -5.20 -4.64
C THR A 26 -16.21 -4.61 -3.35
N ALA A 27 -15.03 -3.98 -3.41
CA ALA A 27 -14.29 -3.51 -2.23
C ALA A 27 -15.06 -2.59 -1.27
N PRO A 28 -15.97 -1.68 -1.72
CA PRO A 28 -16.75 -0.83 -0.81
C PRO A 28 -17.63 -1.58 0.19
N HIS A 29 -17.91 -2.87 -0.06
CA HIS A 29 -18.71 -3.71 0.83
C HIS A 29 -17.89 -4.38 1.95
N PHE A 30 -16.58 -4.11 2.01
CA PHE A 30 -15.66 -4.72 2.98
C PHE A 30 -14.93 -3.64 3.76
N SER A 31 -14.44 -4.01 4.95
CA SER A 31 -13.58 -3.14 5.75
C SER A 31 -12.64 -3.94 6.65
N GLY A 32 -11.58 -3.29 7.13
CA GLY A 32 -10.66 -3.88 8.08
C GLY A 32 -9.84 -5.01 7.47
N LEU A 33 -9.62 -6.10 8.23
CA LEU A 33 -8.69 -7.15 7.83
C LEU A 33 -9.17 -7.94 6.60
N SER A 34 -10.47 -8.13 6.42
CA SER A 34 -11.02 -8.87 5.27
C SER A 34 -10.78 -8.13 3.94
N ALA A 35 -10.78 -6.80 3.97
CA ALA A 35 -10.48 -5.96 2.81
C ALA A 35 -9.00 -5.96 2.39
N LEU A 36 -8.09 -6.58 3.14
CA LEU A 36 -6.68 -6.74 2.69
C LEU A 36 -6.54 -7.63 1.44
N VAL A 37 -7.55 -8.42 1.10
CA VAL A 37 -7.53 -9.27 -0.09
C VAL A 37 -7.40 -8.45 -1.39
N PHE A 38 -7.96 -7.24 -1.44
CA PHE A 38 -7.92 -6.39 -2.63
C PHE A 38 -6.51 -5.87 -2.95
N PRO A 39 -5.78 -5.23 -2.01
CA PRO A 39 -4.39 -4.88 -2.24
C PRO A 39 -3.47 -6.10 -2.40
N ASP A 40 -3.72 -7.23 -1.71
CA ASP A 40 -2.94 -8.47 -1.90
C ASP A 40 -3.11 -9.03 -3.34
N TYR A 41 -4.28 -8.87 -3.96
CA TYR A 41 -4.48 -9.20 -5.37
C TYR A 41 -3.62 -8.34 -6.29
N VAL A 42 -3.59 -7.02 -6.05
CA VAL A 42 -2.74 -6.09 -6.81
C VAL A 42 -1.25 -6.42 -6.61
N GLU A 43 -0.84 -6.73 -5.38
CA GLU A 43 0.52 -7.17 -5.06
C GLU A 43 0.93 -8.41 -5.88
N THR A 44 0.01 -9.36 -6.02
CA THR A 44 0.28 -10.67 -6.64
C THR A 44 0.30 -10.60 -8.16
N TYR A 45 -0.61 -9.84 -8.76
CA TYR A 45 -0.87 -9.90 -10.21
C TYR A 45 -0.63 -8.57 -10.94
N GLY A 46 -0.41 -7.48 -10.22
CA GLY A 46 -0.40 -6.11 -10.79
C GLY A 46 0.97 -5.55 -11.12
N LEU A 47 2.07 -6.27 -10.88
CA LEU A 47 3.43 -5.72 -11.00
C LEU A 47 3.79 -5.29 -12.45
N ALA A 48 3.17 -5.92 -13.45
CA ALA A 48 3.33 -5.54 -14.86
C ALA A 48 2.41 -4.39 -15.32
N HIS A 49 1.49 -3.94 -14.47
CA HIS A 49 0.40 -3.01 -14.83
C HIS A 49 0.42 -1.74 -13.97
N TRP A 50 1.54 -1.01 -13.98
CA TRP A 50 1.79 0.12 -13.07
C TRP A 50 0.61 1.08 -12.91
N ASP A 51 0.10 1.68 -14.00
CA ASP A 51 -0.90 2.75 -13.92
C ASP A 51 -2.23 2.28 -13.33
N ILE A 52 -2.62 1.04 -13.62
CA ILE A 52 -3.84 0.42 -13.08
C ILE A 52 -3.62 0.08 -11.61
N SER A 53 -2.50 -0.57 -11.29
CA SER A 53 -2.16 -1.04 -9.96
C SER A 53 -2.06 0.09 -8.94
N ILE A 54 -1.34 1.17 -9.26
CA ILE A 54 -1.16 2.29 -8.34
C ILE A 54 -2.50 2.97 -8.03
N LYS A 55 -3.34 3.20 -9.04
CA LYS A 55 -4.70 3.74 -8.84
C LYS A 55 -5.58 2.79 -8.04
N ALA A 56 -5.45 1.48 -8.24
CA ALA A 56 -6.18 0.48 -7.47
C ALA A 56 -5.75 0.45 -6.00
N LEU A 57 -4.43 0.49 -5.71
CA LEU A 57 -3.91 0.54 -4.35
C LEU A 57 -4.37 1.80 -3.62
N GLU A 58 -4.37 2.95 -4.28
CA GLU A 58 -4.94 4.18 -3.73
C GLU A 58 -6.43 3.98 -3.40
N PHE A 59 -7.21 3.46 -4.34
CA PHE A 59 -8.65 3.21 -4.14
C PHE A 59 -8.95 2.21 -3.02
N PHE A 60 -8.16 1.14 -2.86
CA PHE A 60 -8.43 0.11 -1.84
C PHE A 60 -7.98 0.50 -0.43
N THR A 61 -7.05 1.44 -0.32
CA THR A 61 -6.44 1.81 0.97
C THR A 61 -7.44 2.27 2.03
N PRO A 62 -8.47 3.10 1.73
CA PRO A 62 -9.45 3.51 2.73
C PRO A 62 -10.26 2.35 3.35
N PHE A 63 -10.41 1.22 2.65
CA PHE A 63 -11.13 0.06 3.18
C PHE A 63 -10.26 -0.80 4.11
N SER A 64 -8.93 -0.67 4.02
CA SER A 64 -7.97 -1.41 4.86
C SER A 64 -6.58 -0.72 4.91
N THR A 65 -5.58 -1.28 4.21
CA THR A 65 -4.26 -0.68 3.97
C THR A 65 -3.60 -1.35 2.76
N SER A 66 -2.84 -0.58 1.99
CA SER A 66 -1.98 -1.09 0.91
C SER A 66 -0.49 -1.14 1.30
N GLU A 67 -0.15 -1.01 2.59
CA GLU A 67 1.23 -0.89 3.08
C GLU A 67 2.14 -2.08 2.72
N PHE A 68 1.56 -3.26 2.53
CA PHE A 68 2.27 -4.46 2.05
C PHE A 68 2.38 -4.48 0.53
N ALA A 69 1.26 -4.16 -0.15
CA ALA A 69 1.12 -4.30 -1.59
C ALA A 69 1.95 -3.31 -2.41
N VAL A 70 2.33 -2.16 -1.83
CA VAL A 70 3.25 -1.20 -2.47
C VAL A 70 4.70 -1.68 -2.49
N ARG A 71 5.06 -2.70 -1.70
CA ARG A 71 6.46 -3.08 -1.47
C ARG A 71 7.12 -3.80 -2.65
N PRO A 72 6.42 -4.68 -3.41
CA PRO A 72 6.97 -5.17 -4.67
C PRO A 72 7.27 -4.06 -5.67
N PHE A 73 6.44 -3.01 -5.72
CA PHE A 73 6.67 -1.84 -6.58
C PHE A 73 7.90 -1.05 -6.13
N LEU A 74 8.11 -0.88 -4.82
CA LEU A 74 9.35 -0.30 -4.28
C LEU A 74 10.60 -1.12 -4.62
N ILE A 75 10.48 -2.45 -4.73
CA ILE A 75 11.60 -3.32 -5.10
C ILE A 75 11.88 -3.25 -6.60
N GLN A 76 10.83 -3.22 -7.41
CA GLN A 76 10.94 -3.15 -8.87
C GLN A 76 11.50 -1.80 -9.35
N ASP A 77 10.97 -0.70 -8.78
CA ASP A 77 11.39 0.66 -9.13
C ASP A 77 11.16 1.58 -7.93
N GLN A 78 12.18 1.68 -7.08
CA GLN A 78 12.12 2.45 -5.84
C GLN A 78 11.84 3.92 -6.11
N ASP A 79 12.53 4.52 -7.09
CA ASP A 79 12.44 5.96 -7.34
C ASP A 79 11.05 6.33 -7.86
N LYS A 80 10.51 5.53 -8.79
CA LYS A 80 9.15 5.75 -9.30
C LYS A 80 8.10 5.59 -8.21
N MET A 81 8.22 4.58 -7.34
CA MET A 81 7.27 4.35 -6.26
C MET A 81 7.38 5.41 -5.15
N LEU A 82 8.59 5.87 -4.81
CA LEU A 82 8.79 6.96 -3.86
C LEU A 82 8.26 8.30 -4.39
N ALA A 83 8.37 8.56 -5.70
CA ALA A 83 7.74 9.73 -6.32
C ALA A 83 6.21 9.69 -6.16
N GLN A 84 5.58 8.53 -6.35
CA GLN A 84 4.14 8.36 -6.09
C GLN A 84 3.79 8.53 -4.61
N MET A 85 4.60 8.00 -3.70
CA MET A 85 4.40 8.18 -2.25
C MET A 85 4.52 9.66 -1.85
N LEU A 86 5.41 10.42 -2.49
CA LEU A 86 5.51 11.87 -2.29
C LEU A 86 4.23 12.58 -2.72
N VAL A 87 3.63 12.20 -3.84
CA VAL A 87 2.30 12.71 -4.26
C VAL A 87 1.23 12.33 -3.23
N TRP A 88 1.18 11.07 -2.80
CA TRP A 88 0.22 10.59 -1.81
C TRP A 88 0.37 11.26 -0.44
N SER A 89 1.56 11.71 -0.06
CA SER A 89 1.79 12.44 1.18
C SER A 89 1.05 13.79 1.25
N GLN A 90 0.60 14.32 0.11
CA GLN A 90 -0.14 15.57 0.02
C GLN A 90 -1.63 15.35 -0.30
N ASN A 91 -2.10 14.10 -0.31
CA ASN A 91 -3.47 13.76 -0.67
C ASN A 91 -4.47 14.28 0.38
N GLN A 92 -5.67 14.67 -0.04
CA GLN A 92 -6.72 15.13 0.88
C GLN A 92 -7.19 14.03 1.85
N ASN A 93 -7.10 12.76 1.44
CA ASN A 93 -7.51 11.62 2.26
C ASN A 93 -6.39 11.17 3.21
N GLU A 94 -6.68 11.13 4.51
CA GLU A 94 -5.72 10.75 5.56
C GLU A 94 -5.22 9.30 5.45
N HIS A 95 -6.01 8.38 4.89
CA HIS A 95 -5.58 7.00 4.68
C HIS A 95 -4.49 6.90 3.61
N ILE A 96 -4.58 7.73 2.57
CA ILE A 96 -3.58 7.79 1.49
C ILE A 96 -2.30 8.46 1.98
N ARG A 97 -2.42 9.54 2.76
CA ARG A 97 -1.27 10.15 3.44
C ARG A 97 -0.58 9.18 4.39
N ARG A 98 -1.35 8.41 5.17
CA ARG A 98 -0.79 7.36 6.03
C ARG A 98 -0.06 6.30 5.22
N LEU A 99 -0.66 5.81 4.13
CA LEU A 99 -0.02 4.83 3.24
C LEU A 99 1.34 5.30 2.76
N ALA A 100 1.48 6.57 2.36
CA ALA A 100 2.75 7.13 1.92
C ALA A 100 3.86 6.92 2.96
N SER A 101 3.56 7.15 4.24
CA SER A 101 4.52 6.94 5.34
C SER A 101 4.73 5.48 5.74
N GLU A 102 3.66 4.68 5.85
CA GLU A 102 3.73 3.31 6.35
C GLU A 102 4.30 2.35 5.29
N GLY A 103 3.90 2.52 4.03
CA GLY A 103 4.35 1.70 2.91
C GLY A 103 5.86 1.82 2.65
N CYS A 104 6.43 3.01 2.87
CA CYS A 104 7.86 3.27 2.70
C CYS A 104 8.71 3.00 3.96
N ARG A 105 8.17 2.33 4.98
CA ARG A 105 8.96 2.03 6.19
C ARG A 105 10.15 1.13 5.85
N PRO A 106 11.37 1.48 6.31
CA PRO A 106 12.53 0.60 6.23
C PRO A 106 12.29 -0.75 6.93
N ARG A 107 11.54 -0.72 8.04
CA ARG A 107 11.10 -1.89 8.81
C ARG A 107 9.58 -1.79 9.01
N LEU A 108 8.86 -2.62 8.29
CA LEU A 108 7.41 -2.76 8.41
C LEU A 108 7.10 -4.07 9.17
N PRO A 109 6.49 -4.03 10.37
CA PRO A 109 6.03 -5.22 11.06
C PRO A 109 5.05 -6.01 10.21
N TRP A 110 5.11 -7.34 10.27
CA TRP A 110 4.26 -8.28 9.50
C TRP A 110 4.34 -8.17 7.97
N GLY A 111 5.05 -7.18 7.43
CA GLY A 111 5.44 -7.13 6.03
C GLY A 111 6.52 -8.17 5.78
N GLY A 112 6.10 -9.41 5.47
CA GLY A 112 7.03 -10.51 5.17
C GLY A 112 8.04 -10.16 4.07
N LEU A 113 7.66 -9.25 3.17
CA LEU A 113 8.54 -8.67 2.17
C LEU A 113 9.33 -7.47 2.71
N THR A 114 10.65 -7.58 2.72
CA THR A 114 11.53 -6.45 3.08
C THR A 114 11.99 -5.68 1.84
N VAL A 115 12.24 -4.38 1.96
CA VAL A 115 12.82 -3.53 0.90
C VAL A 115 14.24 -3.15 1.35
N PRO A 116 15.28 -3.89 0.93
CA PRO A 116 16.64 -3.69 1.44
C PRO A 116 17.20 -2.29 1.17
N ALA A 117 16.85 -1.69 0.03
CA ALA A 117 17.32 -0.35 -0.34
C ALA A 117 16.84 0.73 0.64
N LEU A 118 15.60 0.65 1.13
CA LEU A 118 15.09 1.55 2.19
C LEU A 118 15.76 1.31 3.55
N LYS A 119 16.19 0.08 3.85
CA LYS A 119 17.00 -0.19 5.05
C LYS A 119 18.41 0.41 4.94
N LYS A 120 19.01 0.32 3.75
CA LYS A 120 20.35 0.83 3.46
C LYS A 120 20.40 2.35 3.51
N ASN A 121 19.40 3.01 2.92
CA ASN A 121 19.31 4.46 2.92
C ASN A 121 17.88 4.92 3.25
N PRO A 122 17.52 5.04 4.53
CA PRO A 122 16.19 5.51 4.92
C PRO A 122 15.94 6.99 4.59
N SER A 123 17.00 7.77 4.35
CA SER A 123 16.90 9.22 4.11
C SER A 123 16.11 9.57 2.86
N VAL A 124 15.99 8.66 1.88
CA VAL A 124 15.18 8.84 0.67
C VAL A 124 13.69 9.05 0.96
N THR A 125 13.23 8.65 2.16
CA THR A 125 11.85 8.84 2.60
C THR A 125 11.60 10.16 3.34
N LEU A 126 12.66 10.91 3.66
CA LEU A 126 12.54 12.15 4.43
C LEU A 126 11.58 13.17 3.81
N PRO A 127 11.57 13.41 2.48
CA PRO A 127 10.62 14.36 1.89
C PRO A 127 9.15 14.01 2.18
N ILE A 128 8.81 12.72 2.19
CA ILE A 128 7.47 12.22 2.56
C ILE A 128 7.19 12.51 4.04
N LEU A 129 8.14 12.19 4.92
CA LEU A 129 7.98 12.40 6.36
C LEU A 129 7.91 13.89 6.72
N GLU A 130 8.64 14.75 6.03
CA GLU A 130 8.61 16.20 6.22
C GLU A 130 7.24 16.80 5.87
N ASN A 131 6.57 16.30 4.82
CA ASN A 131 5.19 16.69 4.50
C ASN A 131 4.20 16.29 5.61
N LEU A 132 4.43 15.15 6.26
CA LEU A 132 3.48 14.52 7.18
C LEU A 132 3.78 14.82 8.67
N LYS A 133 4.91 15.46 8.99
CA LYS A 133 5.32 15.71 10.39
C LYS A 133 4.33 16.54 11.20
N SER A 134 3.57 17.40 10.51
CA SER A 134 2.57 18.31 11.09
C SER A 134 1.18 18.04 10.53
N ASP A 135 0.91 16.81 10.07
CA ASP A 135 -0.38 16.43 9.50
C ASP A 135 -1.52 16.69 10.50
N PRO A 136 -2.66 17.31 10.11
CA PRO A 136 -3.75 17.56 11.04
C PRO A 136 -4.38 16.27 11.62
N ALA A 137 -4.26 15.15 10.91
CA ALA A 137 -4.79 13.88 11.35
C ALA A 137 -3.84 13.17 12.33
N ARG A 138 -4.31 12.96 13.57
CA ARG A 138 -3.59 12.12 14.55
C ARG A 138 -3.32 10.71 14.04
N TYR A 139 -4.22 10.19 13.20
CA TYR A 139 -4.04 8.90 12.55
C TYR A 139 -2.73 8.86 11.75
N VAL A 140 -2.45 9.89 10.95
CA VAL A 140 -1.23 9.97 10.11
C VAL A 140 0.02 10.17 10.96
N GLN A 141 -0.03 11.01 12.00
CA GLN A 141 1.11 11.24 12.90
C GLN A 141 1.50 10.01 13.74
N LYS A 142 0.57 9.07 13.94
CA LYS A 142 0.76 7.96 14.88
C LYS A 142 1.84 6.99 14.37
N LYS A 143 3.03 7.10 14.95
CA LYS A 143 4.07 6.07 14.88
C LYS A 143 3.55 4.82 15.59
N LYS A 144 3.38 3.70 14.88
CA LYS A 144 3.27 2.39 15.54
C LYS A 144 4.64 2.10 16.17
N SER A 145 4.79 2.40 17.46
CA SER A 145 5.97 2.01 18.23
C SER A 145 6.06 0.48 18.20
N SER A 146 7.24 -0.02 17.86
CA SER A 146 7.59 -1.43 17.95
C SER A 146 8.06 -1.78 19.37
N GLU A 147 7.38 -1.26 20.40
CA GLU A 147 7.58 -1.73 21.77
C GLU A 147 6.51 -2.79 22.07
N PRO A 148 6.90 -4.00 22.52
CA PRO A 148 5.94 -4.93 23.06
C PRO A 148 5.30 -4.32 24.32
N PRO A 149 4.03 -4.67 24.63
CA PRO A 149 3.43 -4.28 25.91
C PRO A 149 4.31 -4.82 27.04
N LYS A 150 4.54 -3.98 28.06
CA LYS A 150 5.15 -4.40 29.33
C LYS A 150 4.28 -5.42 30.06
#